data_AF-A0AAU5JR26-F1
#
_entry.id   AF-A0AAU5JR26-F1
#
_cell.length_a   1.000
_cell.length_b   1.000
_cell.length_c   1.000
_cell.angle_alpha   90.00
_cell.angle_beta   90.00
_cell.angle_gamma   90.00
#
_symmetry.space_group_name_H-M   'P 1'
#
loop_
_entity.id
_entity.type
_entity.pdbx_description
1 polymer ?
#
loop_
_entity_poly.entity_id
_entity_poly.type
_entity_poly.pdbx_seq_one_letter_code
_entity_poly.pdbx_strand_id
1 'polypeptide(L)'
;MAAAQRRTSRAWLGVFTAGLLASGSVVLSSPAHATDSVTTKDPGPTLSSAMGAFLDSGALGVARIGQLERWLGGRELRVGHTYLPGDLWSNIEGPPGFLDAWADWRNEQDDRLFVLNVPMLERNEAGVSDYEVRRQLQLGAAGYYDHHFTTLAERLVELRATDTVIVLGWEMNGTTYTHRCAPDPTAWKKYWTRIVTAMRSVPGQEFRFDFNPSRGRDAVPWTECYPGDDVVDIIGMDSYDQPPGMSFDEHVSEPYGLQKQVDFAAEHGKQISYPEWGLFRNGDNPVYMRRMLEWMKQHKPLYHTITDYCPHGVWQCDDNPKSSLVFRQMLYGLEPEIPEIPEIPEIPVDPVDPVDPVDPVDPVDPVDPIDPVDPVDPVDPVDPVDPVDPVDPVDPVDPVDPVDPTDPTDPVEPTDPTVPVPKPEPKPEPKPEPKPEPKPEPKPEPKPEPKPEPKPEPKPEPKPEPKPEPKPEPKPEPKPEPKPDCWTVNLGSWVESWIGGPVCVPKDSWKDEVDLDWKDALKGVWPF
;
A
#
# COMPACT_ATOMS: atom_id res chain seq x y z
N MET A 1 59.45 -33.83 9.84
CA MET A 1 60.62 -33.29 9.10
C MET A 1 60.09 -32.13 8.26
N ALA A 2 60.19 -30.88 8.75
CA ALA A 2 61.09 -29.83 8.24
C ALA A 2 60.95 -29.61 6.71
N ALA A 3 60.53 -28.45 6.20
CA ALA A 3 61.29 -27.21 6.26
C ALA A 3 60.42 -25.93 6.13
N ALA A 4 61.03 -24.82 6.56
CA ALA A 4 60.49 -23.47 6.72
C ALA A 4 61.16 -22.45 5.78
N GLN A 5 60.50 -21.30 5.53
CA GLN A 5 61.10 -20.01 5.15
C GLN A 5 60.02 -18.91 5.31
N ARG A 6 59.99 -18.07 6.37
CA ARG A 6 60.73 -16.82 6.66
C ARG A 6 60.53 -15.65 5.68
N ARG A 7 59.89 -14.56 6.17
CA ARG A 7 60.37 -13.14 6.24
C ARG A 7 59.19 -12.20 6.57
N THR A 8 59.27 -11.09 7.29
CA THR A 8 60.15 -10.50 8.32
C THR A 8 59.43 -9.22 8.78
N SER A 9 59.23 -9.05 10.08
CA SER A 9 58.85 -7.80 10.73
C SER A 9 60.10 -6.96 11.05
N ARG A 10 59.98 -5.63 10.99
CA ARG A 10 60.95 -4.69 11.55
C ARG A 10 60.20 -3.56 12.27
N ALA A 11 60.51 -3.41 13.54
CA ALA A 11 60.21 -2.27 14.38
C ALA A 11 61.54 -1.66 14.85
N TRP A 12 61.57 -0.34 15.12
CA TRP A 12 61.95 0.28 16.41
C TRP A 12 62.66 1.66 16.33
N LEU A 13 62.33 2.48 17.35
CA LEU A 13 63.06 3.60 18.00
C LEU A 13 63.32 4.88 17.16
N GLY A 14 63.00 6.11 17.57
CA GLY A 14 62.72 6.68 18.90
C GLY A 14 63.94 7.46 19.42
N VAL A 15 63.88 8.80 19.45
CA VAL A 15 64.81 9.66 20.22
C VAL A 15 64.02 10.81 20.88
N PHE A 16 64.17 10.87 22.21
CA PHE A 16 63.74 11.94 23.12
C PHE A 16 64.81 13.02 23.23
N THR A 17 64.41 14.27 23.42
CA THR A 17 65.14 15.25 24.25
C THR A 17 64.17 16.16 25.01
N ALA A 18 64.47 16.35 26.29
CA ALA A 18 63.70 17.08 27.30
C ALA A 18 64.32 18.46 27.60
N GLY A 19 63.53 19.38 28.18
CA GLY A 19 64.02 20.65 28.72
C GLY A 19 62.97 21.49 29.46
N LEU A 20 62.94 21.32 30.80
CA LEU A 20 62.39 22.16 31.90
C LEU A 20 62.71 23.69 31.76
N LEU A 21 62.01 24.73 32.29
CA LEU A 21 61.45 25.00 33.63
C LEU A 21 60.63 26.34 33.67
N ALA A 22 59.57 26.32 34.50
CA ALA A 22 59.06 27.32 35.47
C ALA A 22 58.68 28.80 35.17
N SER A 23 57.44 29.09 35.60
CA SER A 23 56.95 30.20 36.45
C SER A 23 56.57 31.57 35.84
N GLY A 24 55.35 32.03 36.20
CA GLY A 24 54.96 33.43 36.10
C GLY A 24 53.47 33.64 35.83
N SER A 25 52.68 33.86 36.88
CA SER A 25 51.26 34.24 36.85
C SER A 25 50.98 35.51 36.04
N VAL A 26 49.79 35.60 35.43
CA VAL A 26 48.75 36.60 35.73
C VAL A 26 47.66 36.48 34.65
N VAL A 27 46.45 36.24 35.11
CA VAL A 27 45.19 36.31 34.35
C VAL A 27 45.02 37.72 33.80
N LEU A 28 44.70 37.87 32.52
CA LEU A 28 43.74 38.86 32.01
C LEU A 28 43.50 38.65 30.50
N SER A 29 42.22 38.39 30.20
CA SER A 29 41.48 38.69 28.97
C SER A 29 41.93 38.03 27.65
N SER A 30 41.05 37.17 27.14
CA SER A 30 41.04 36.67 25.76
C SER A 30 41.15 37.81 24.74
N PRO A 31 41.83 37.55 23.61
CA PRO A 31 41.04 37.36 22.38
C PRO A 31 41.60 36.29 21.42
N ALA A 32 40.66 35.75 20.63
CA ALA A 32 40.78 35.26 19.25
C ALA A 32 42.00 34.40 18.84
N HIS A 33 41.75 33.17 18.36
CA HIS A 33 41.83 32.85 16.93
C HIS A 33 41.49 31.37 16.64
N ALA A 34 40.97 31.18 15.42
CA ALA A 34 40.97 29.96 14.61
C ALA A 34 39.98 28.85 14.98
N THR A 35 38.75 29.00 14.49
CA THR A 35 37.90 27.85 14.13
C THR A 35 38.24 27.41 12.72
N ASP A 36 38.75 26.19 12.58
CA ASP A 36 38.75 25.46 11.31
C ASP A 36 37.30 25.35 10.81
N SER A 37 37.04 25.90 9.64
CA SER A 37 35.76 25.79 8.94
C SER A 37 35.61 24.38 8.37
N VAL A 38 35.10 23.46 9.17
CA VAL A 38 34.31 22.36 8.64
C VAL A 38 32.95 22.96 8.31
N THR A 39 32.74 23.33 7.05
CA THR A 39 31.40 23.60 6.52
C THR A 39 30.66 22.26 6.49
N THR A 40 30.06 21.94 7.63
CA THR A 40 28.94 21.02 7.71
C THR A 40 27.91 21.50 6.71
N LYS A 41 27.65 20.67 5.69
CA LYS A 41 26.46 20.78 4.86
C LYS A 41 25.28 20.86 5.83
N ASP A 42 24.65 22.03 5.91
CA ASP A 42 23.42 22.20 6.70
C ASP A 42 22.48 21.05 6.37
N PRO A 43 21.88 20.37 7.37
CA PRO A 43 20.78 19.48 7.07
C PRO A 43 19.67 20.37 6.51
N GLY A 44 19.35 20.15 5.23
CA GLY A 44 18.17 20.74 4.60
C GLY A 44 16.91 20.47 5.45
N PRO A 45 15.81 21.20 5.17
CA PRO A 45 14.66 21.28 6.05
C PRO A 45 14.21 19.88 6.48
N THR A 46 14.12 19.69 7.80
CA THR A 46 13.69 18.46 8.45
C THR A 46 12.49 17.86 7.72
N LEU A 47 12.70 16.72 7.07
CA LEU A 47 11.71 16.06 6.22
C LEU A 47 10.43 15.80 7.03
N SER A 48 9.38 16.53 6.66
CA SER A 48 7.99 16.15 6.89
C SER A 48 7.76 14.71 6.42
N SER A 49 6.76 14.01 6.99
CA SER A 49 6.27 12.72 6.49
C SER A 49 6.36 12.61 4.97
N ALA A 50 6.82 11.47 4.45
CA ALA A 50 6.79 11.22 3.02
C ALA A 50 5.33 11.25 2.53
N MET A 51 5.09 11.89 1.39
CA MET A 51 3.76 12.05 0.83
C MET A 51 3.72 11.40 -0.55
N GLY A 52 2.61 10.73 -0.83
CA GLY A 52 2.26 10.21 -2.15
C GLY A 52 0.77 10.32 -2.43
N ALA A 53 0.35 9.62 -3.47
CA ALA A 53 -1.04 9.46 -3.85
C ALA A 53 -1.25 8.12 -4.56
N PHE A 54 -2.44 7.56 -4.42
CA PHE A 54 -2.94 6.55 -5.34
C PHE A 54 -3.60 7.25 -6.53
N LEU A 55 -3.05 7.05 -7.73
CA LEU A 55 -3.46 7.77 -8.95
C LEU A 55 -4.01 6.86 -10.06
N ASP A 56 -3.68 5.57 -10.00
CA ASP A 56 -4.11 4.44 -10.82
C ASP A 56 -3.29 3.22 -10.35
N SER A 57 -3.71 1.99 -10.65
CA SER A 57 -2.94 0.81 -10.24
C SER A 57 -1.73 0.52 -11.13
N GLY A 58 -1.78 0.87 -12.42
CA GLY A 58 -0.74 0.51 -13.39
C GLY A 58 0.28 1.61 -13.68
N ALA A 59 0.97 1.49 -14.83
CA ALA A 59 1.92 2.47 -15.31
C ALA A 59 1.33 3.88 -15.50
N LEU A 60 0.01 3.99 -15.70
CA LEU A 60 -0.69 5.26 -15.74
C LEU A 60 -0.59 6.01 -14.40
N GLY A 61 -0.58 5.29 -13.27
CA GLY A 61 -0.44 5.87 -11.94
C GLY A 61 0.92 6.54 -11.78
N VAL A 62 1.98 5.84 -12.18
CA VAL A 62 3.35 6.37 -12.23
C VAL A 62 3.43 7.61 -13.13
N ALA A 63 2.85 7.57 -14.33
CA ALA A 63 2.85 8.70 -15.26
C ALA A 63 2.09 9.94 -14.72
N ARG A 64 1.10 9.71 -13.84
CA ARG A 64 0.32 10.77 -13.19
C ARG A 64 1.04 11.41 -12.00
N ILE A 65 2.02 10.75 -11.38
CA ILE A 65 2.78 11.33 -10.25
C ILE A 65 3.35 12.70 -10.63
N GLY A 66 4.09 12.79 -11.73
CA GLY A 66 4.67 14.06 -12.18
C GLY A 66 3.63 15.12 -12.57
N GLN A 67 2.41 14.72 -12.92
CA GLN A 67 1.31 15.65 -13.19
C GLN A 67 0.75 16.23 -11.89
N LEU A 68 0.55 15.38 -10.87
CA LEU A 68 0.15 15.82 -9.54
C LEU A 68 1.22 16.71 -8.91
N GLU A 69 2.50 16.38 -9.02
CA GLU A 69 3.62 17.21 -8.53
C GLU A 69 3.56 18.61 -9.16
N ARG A 70 3.36 18.71 -10.47
CA ARG A 70 3.20 20.01 -11.16
C ARG A 70 1.98 20.77 -10.67
N TRP A 71 0.85 20.08 -10.46
CA TRP A 71 -0.35 20.71 -9.91
C TRP A 71 -0.10 21.22 -8.48
N LEU A 72 0.68 20.49 -7.68
CA LEU A 72 1.17 20.90 -6.35
C LEU A 72 2.33 21.92 -6.41
N GLY A 73 2.57 22.56 -7.55
CA GLY A 73 3.57 23.60 -7.71
C GLY A 73 5.01 23.09 -7.63
N GLY A 74 5.24 21.85 -8.09
CA GLY A 74 6.55 21.21 -8.11
C GLY A 74 6.93 20.50 -6.82
N ARG A 75 5.99 20.34 -5.88
CA ARG A 75 6.24 19.52 -4.69
C ARG A 75 6.41 18.06 -5.09
N GLU A 76 7.58 17.51 -4.78
CA GLU A 76 7.91 16.12 -5.05
C GLU A 76 7.11 15.14 -4.19
N LEU A 77 6.61 14.09 -4.84
CA LEU A 77 6.00 12.94 -4.20
C LEU A 77 7.09 11.90 -3.94
N ARG A 78 7.28 11.54 -2.67
CA ARG A 78 8.27 10.54 -2.26
C ARG A 78 7.69 9.16 -2.08
N VAL A 79 6.38 8.98 -2.26
CA VAL A 79 5.72 7.69 -2.07
C VAL A 79 4.94 7.34 -3.33
N GLY A 80 5.32 6.22 -3.96
CA GLY A 80 4.55 5.58 -5.02
C GLY A 80 3.67 4.53 -4.38
N HIS A 81 2.37 4.59 -4.60
CA HIS A 81 1.40 3.73 -3.95
C HIS A 81 0.44 3.12 -4.95
N THR A 82 0.26 1.80 -4.85
CA THR A 82 -0.62 1.02 -5.73
C THR A 82 -1.16 -0.22 -5.03
N TYR A 83 -2.12 -0.89 -5.69
CA TYR A 83 -2.80 -2.09 -5.25
C TYR A 83 -2.58 -3.19 -6.28
N LEU A 84 -2.30 -4.41 -5.79
CA LEU A 84 -2.43 -5.59 -6.62
C LEU A 84 -3.91 -5.96 -6.78
N PRO A 85 -4.36 -6.35 -7.99
CA PRO A 85 -5.69 -6.90 -8.16
C PRO A 85 -5.82 -8.21 -7.38
N GLY A 86 -6.92 -8.35 -6.65
CA GLY A 86 -7.18 -9.50 -5.78
C GLY A 86 -8.21 -10.47 -6.31
N ASP A 87 -8.58 -10.42 -7.58
CA ASP A 87 -9.58 -11.30 -8.20
C ASP A 87 -9.05 -12.74 -8.36
N LEU A 88 -7.78 -12.89 -8.73
CA LEU A 88 -7.10 -14.18 -8.96
C LEU A 88 -5.72 -14.20 -8.29
N TRP A 89 -5.28 -15.39 -7.88
CA TRP A 89 -3.91 -15.57 -7.35
C TRP A 89 -2.81 -15.05 -8.26
N SER A 90 -2.91 -15.25 -9.57
CA SER A 90 -1.92 -14.77 -10.55
C SER A 90 -1.76 -13.24 -10.54
N ASN A 91 -2.80 -12.51 -10.11
CA ASN A 91 -2.75 -11.06 -10.01
C ASN A 91 -2.10 -10.62 -8.68
N ILE A 92 -2.32 -11.37 -7.61
CA ILE A 92 -1.64 -11.20 -6.31
C ILE A 92 -0.14 -11.55 -6.41
N GLU A 93 0.25 -12.43 -7.33
CA GLU A 93 1.65 -12.76 -7.59
C GLU A 93 2.43 -11.64 -8.28
N GLY A 94 1.77 -10.54 -8.70
CA GLY A 94 2.40 -9.42 -9.38
C GLY A 94 2.73 -9.76 -10.84
N PRO A 95 1.73 -9.76 -11.74
CA PRO A 95 1.90 -10.24 -13.10
C PRO A 95 3.00 -9.47 -13.85
N PRO A 96 3.75 -10.12 -14.76
CA PRO A 96 4.83 -9.47 -15.50
C PRO A 96 4.36 -8.18 -16.19
N GLY A 97 5.13 -7.10 -16.05
CA GLY A 97 4.82 -5.78 -16.61
C GLY A 97 3.98 -4.89 -15.68
N PHE A 98 3.33 -5.43 -14.64
CA PHE A 98 2.50 -4.64 -13.75
C PHE A 98 3.33 -3.81 -12.76
N LEU A 99 4.30 -4.45 -12.10
CA LEU A 99 5.14 -3.81 -11.08
C LEU A 99 6.36 -3.09 -11.66
N ASP A 100 6.70 -3.35 -12.92
CA ASP A 100 7.92 -2.89 -13.58
C ASP A 100 8.02 -1.35 -13.56
N ALA A 101 6.96 -0.63 -13.93
CA ALA A 101 6.94 0.83 -13.92
C ALA A 101 7.07 1.42 -12.51
N TRP A 102 6.49 0.77 -11.50
CA TRP A 102 6.57 1.20 -10.11
C TRP A 102 7.96 0.97 -9.53
N ALA A 103 8.55 -0.19 -9.81
CA ALA A 103 9.90 -0.51 -9.42
C ALA A 103 10.92 0.43 -10.07
N ASP A 104 10.79 0.70 -11.37
CA ASP A 104 11.64 1.68 -12.07
C ASP A 104 11.53 3.06 -11.42
N TRP A 105 10.32 3.56 -11.17
CA TRP A 105 10.11 4.83 -10.48
C TRP A 105 10.74 4.86 -9.08
N ARG A 106 10.61 3.78 -8.30
CA ARG A 106 11.27 3.67 -6.99
C ARG A 106 12.79 3.70 -7.11
N ASN A 107 13.34 2.95 -8.06
CA ASN A 107 14.77 2.76 -8.26
C ASN A 107 15.49 4.00 -8.83
N GLU A 108 14.75 4.99 -9.34
CA GLU A 108 15.32 6.25 -9.83
C GLU A 108 15.91 7.13 -8.71
N GLN A 109 15.37 7.06 -7.48
CA GLN A 109 15.83 7.87 -6.37
C GLN A 109 15.77 7.10 -5.05
N ASP A 110 16.87 7.05 -4.29
CA ASP A 110 17.01 6.24 -3.08
C ASP A 110 16.07 6.67 -1.93
N ASP A 111 15.59 7.92 -1.90
CA ASP A 111 14.72 8.44 -0.85
C ASP A 111 13.21 8.29 -1.13
N ARG A 112 12.83 7.73 -2.28
CA ARG A 112 11.45 7.31 -2.56
C ARG A 112 11.04 6.12 -1.70
N LEU A 113 9.75 5.84 -1.64
CA LEU A 113 9.18 4.65 -1.02
C LEU A 113 8.20 4.04 -2.02
N PHE A 114 8.28 2.73 -2.21
CA PHE A 114 7.24 1.99 -2.90
C PHE A 114 6.35 1.31 -1.87
N VAL A 115 5.05 1.61 -1.93
CA VAL A 115 4.01 1.06 -1.05
C VAL A 115 3.07 0.23 -1.91
N LEU A 116 2.89 -1.03 -1.54
CA LEU A 116 2.09 -1.98 -2.29
C LEU A 116 1.03 -2.61 -1.39
N ASN A 117 -0.24 -2.38 -1.71
CA ASN A 117 -1.35 -3.07 -1.08
C ASN A 117 -1.48 -4.48 -1.68
N VAL A 118 -1.40 -5.51 -0.83
CA VAL A 118 -1.37 -6.92 -1.23
C VAL A 118 -2.53 -7.67 -0.55
N PRO A 119 -3.49 -8.20 -1.32
CA PRO A 119 -4.55 -9.04 -0.77
C PRO A 119 -3.99 -10.31 -0.15
N MET A 120 -4.58 -10.79 0.95
CA MET A 120 -4.17 -12.09 1.50
C MET A 120 -4.88 -13.27 0.83
N LEU A 121 -5.99 -13.02 0.13
CA LEU A 121 -6.82 -14.03 -0.53
C LEU A 121 -7.29 -13.50 -1.88
N GLU A 122 -7.40 -14.39 -2.87
CA GLU A 122 -8.07 -14.07 -4.12
C GLU A 122 -9.59 -13.87 -3.93
N ARG A 123 -10.30 -13.52 -5.01
CA ARG A 123 -11.71 -13.11 -4.98
C ARG A 123 -11.95 -12.01 -3.94
N ASN A 124 -11.02 -11.07 -3.84
CA ASN A 124 -10.90 -10.17 -2.71
C ASN A 124 -12.17 -9.33 -2.45
N GLU A 125 -12.91 -8.95 -3.49
CA GLU A 125 -14.15 -8.16 -3.34
C GLU A 125 -15.40 -8.92 -3.83
N ALA A 126 -15.32 -10.25 -3.96
CA ALA A 126 -16.38 -11.04 -4.58
C ALA A 126 -17.56 -11.38 -3.65
N GLY A 127 -17.68 -10.72 -2.49
CA GLY A 127 -18.75 -10.98 -1.52
C GLY A 127 -18.76 -12.41 -0.96
N VAL A 128 -17.58 -12.97 -0.69
CA VAL A 128 -17.44 -14.36 -0.22
C VAL A 128 -18.06 -14.53 1.18
N SER A 129 -18.83 -15.61 1.38
CA SER A 129 -19.52 -15.90 2.64
C SER A 129 -18.56 -16.18 3.79
N ASP A 130 -19.00 -15.94 5.03
CA ASP A 130 -18.19 -16.18 6.24
C ASP A 130 -17.73 -17.64 6.39
N TYR A 131 -18.57 -18.60 5.97
CA TYR A 131 -18.18 -20.01 5.97
C TYR A 131 -16.95 -20.25 5.07
N GLU A 132 -16.98 -19.69 3.86
CA GLU A 132 -15.89 -19.86 2.91
C GLU A 132 -14.67 -19.03 3.34
N VAL A 133 -14.84 -17.80 3.82
CA VAL A 133 -13.71 -17.01 4.36
C VAL A 133 -13.02 -17.73 5.51
N ARG A 134 -13.77 -18.28 6.48
CA ARG A 134 -13.18 -19.09 7.56
C ARG A 134 -12.34 -20.23 7.01
N ARG A 135 -12.88 -20.99 6.05
CA ARG A 135 -12.19 -22.12 5.42
C ARG A 135 -10.91 -21.66 4.73
N GLN A 136 -10.97 -20.56 3.98
CA GLN A 136 -9.82 -19.99 3.27
C GLN A 136 -8.73 -19.49 4.22
N LEU A 137 -9.09 -18.79 5.29
CA LEU A 137 -8.15 -18.37 6.34
C LEU A 137 -7.48 -19.58 7.01
N GLN A 138 -8.22 -20.66 7.26
CA GLN A 138 -7.66 -21.89 7.84
C GLN A 138 -6.69 -22.61 6.89
N LEU A 139 -6.99 -22.63 5.59
CA LEU A 139 -6.07 -23.15 4.56
C LEU A 139 -4.80 -22.29 4.47
N GLY A 140 -4.95 -20.98 4.48
CA GLY A 140 -3.83 -20.03 4.54
C GLY A 140 -2.99 -20.25 5.80
N ALA A 141 -3.62 -20.36 6.96
CA ALA A 141 -2.95 -20.65 8.23
C ALA A 141 -2.25 -22.03 8.27
N ALA A 142 -2.67 -22.97 7.43
CA ALA A 142 -2.01 -24.25 7.20
C ALA A 142 -0.85 -24.17 6.19
N GLY A 143 -0.75 -23.08 5.43
CA GLY A 143 0.33 -22.80 4.47
C GLY A 143 0.03 -23.11 3.03
N TYR A 144 -1.25 -23.31 2.69
CA TYR A 144 -1.63 -23.72 1.34
C TYR A 144 -1.28 -22.65 0.29
N TYR A 145 -1.25 -21.37 0.69
CA TYR A 145 -1.06 -20.22 -0.21
C TYR A 145 0.33 -19.59 -0.14
N ASP A 146 1.25 -20.10 0.69
CA ASP A 146 2.56 -19.47 0.92
C ASP A 146 3.33 -19.21 -0.38
N HIS A 147 3.22 -20.12 -1.34
CA HIS A 147 3.93 -20.03 -2.61
C HIS A 147 3.56 -18.79 -3.44
N HIS A 148 2.32 -18.29 -3.37
CA HIS A 148 1.92 -17.07 -4.07
C HIS A 148 2.70 -15.85 -3.55
N PHE A 149 2.94 -15.80 -2.25
CA PHE A 149 3.66 -14.69 -1.62
C PHE A 149 5.17 -14.82 -1.79
N THR A 150 5.72 -16.03 -1.85
CA THR A 150 7.13 -16.20 -2.26
C THR A 150 7.33 -15.76 -3.70
N THR A 151 6.40 -16.08 -4.62
CA THR A 151 6.46 -15.63 -6.02
C THR A 151 6.46 -14.10 -6.11
N LEU A 152 5.55 -13.41 -5.40
CA LEU A 152 5.53 -11.95 -5.36
C LEU A 152 6.84 -11.37 -4.79
N ALA A 153 7.34 -11.94 -3.69
CA ALA A 153 8.58 -11.49 -3.07
C ALA A 153 9.80 -11.67 -4.00
N GLU A 154 9.92 -12.80 -4.68
CA GLU A 154 10.95 -13.05 -5.68
C GLU A 154 10.87 -12.02 -6.82
N ARG A 155 9.66 -11.75 -7.32
CA ARG A 155 9.45 -10.74 -8.37
C ARG A 155 9.88 -9.34 -7.95
N LEU A 156 9.52 -8.91 -6.74
CA LEU A 156 9.93 -7.60 -6.22
C LEU A 156 11.46 -7.50 -6.06
N VAL A 157 12.11 -8.56 -5.59
CA VAL A 157 13.58 -8.64 -5.49
C VAL A 157 14.23 -8.59 -6.88
N GLU A 158 13.71 -9.33 -7.87
CA GLU A 158 14.20 -9.30 -9.25
C GLU A 158 14.12 -7.89 -9.87
N LEU A 159 13.07 -7.15 -9.55
CA LEU A 159 12.85 -5.76 -9.97
C LEU A 159 13.67 -4.75 -9.16
N ARG A 160 14.49 -5.20 -8.18
CA ARG A 160 15.25 -4.36 -7.24
C ARG A 160 14.39 -3.48 -6.32
N ALA A 161 13.09 -3.75 -6.23
CA ALA A 161 12.18 -3.10 -5.29
C ALA A 161 12.24 -3.80 -3.91
N THR A 162 13.47 -4.05 -3.42
CA THR A 162 13.73 -4.92 -2.25
C THR A 162 13.21 -4.37 -0.94
N ASP A 163 13.02 -3.07 -0.83
CA ASP A 163 12.60 -2.36 0.38
C ASP A 163 11.13 -1.91 0.36
N THR A 164 10.34 -2.51 -0.53
CA THR A 164 8.90 -2.24 -0.66
C THR A 164 8.19 -2.36 0.68
N VAL A 165 7.34 -1.38 0.98
CA VAL A 165 6.40 -1.44 2.10
C VAL A 165 5.17 -2.21 1.64
N ILE A 166 4.90 -3.34 2.29
CA ILE A 166 3.78 -4.23 1.98
C ILE A 166 2.63 -3.92 2.94
N VAL A 167 1.57 -3.32 2.41
CA VAL A 167 0.30 -3.16 3.12
C VAL A 167 -0.51 -4.43 2.89
N LEU A 168 -0.23 -5.44 3.70
CA LEU A 168 -0.86 -6.74 3.58
C LEU A 168 -2.32 -6.65 4.08
N GLY A 169 -3.27 -7.30 3.42
CA GLY A 169 -4.64 -7.50 3.94
C GLY A 169 -5.29 -6.29 4.61
N TRP A 170 -5.24 -5.11 3.97
CA TRP A 170 -5.74 -3.84 4.50
C TRP A 170 -7.23 -3.89 4.87
N GLU A 171 -7.68 -2.99 5.75
CA GLU A 171 -9.09 -2.87 6.17
C GLU A 171 -9.71 -4.18 6.69
N MET A 172 -8.88 -5.03 7.31
CA MET A 172 -9.29 -6.36 7.75
C MET A 172 -10.42 -6.35 8.79
N ASN A 173 -10.62 -5.23 9.47
CA ASN A 173 -11.66 -5.06 10.49
C ASN A 173 -13.06 -4.81 9.91
N GLY A 174 -13.18 -4.60 8.60
CA GLY A 174 -14.46 -4.47 7.89
C GLY A 174 -15.00 -5.79 7.36
N THR A 175 -15.96 -5.69 6.44
CA THR A 175 -16.60 -6.85 5.78
C THR A 175 -16.38 -6.93 4.27
N THR A 176 -15.83 -5.87 3.67
CA THR A 176 -15.69 -5.72 2.21
C THR A 176 -14.82 -6.82 1.61
N TYR A 177 -13.66 -7.05 2.23
CA TYR A 177 -12.63 -7.90 1.66
C TYR A 177 -12.78 -9.37 2.08
N THR A 178 -12.36 -10.28 1.21
CA THR A 178 -12.31 -11.72 1.49
C THR A 178 -11.22 -12.02 2.53
N HIS A 179 -10.17 -11.20 2.61
CA HIS A 179 -9.13 -11.30 3.66
C HIS A 179 -9.52 -10.69 5.01
N ARG A 180 -10.78 -10.28 5.21
CA ARG A 180 -11.25 -9.77 6.51
C ARG A 180 -10.92 -10.72 7.67
N CYS A 181 -10.69 -10.13 8.84
CA CYS A 181 -10.22 -10.83 10.04
C CYS A 181 -11.32 -11.67 10.71
N ALA A 182 -12.54 -11.13 10.80
CA ALA A 182 -13.71 -11.93 11.10
C ALA A 182 -14.05 -12.78 9.86
N PRO A 183 -14.41 -14.07 10.01
CA PRO A 183 -14.96 -14.67 11.21
C PRO A 183 -14.00 -15.61 11.97
N ASP A 184 -12.71 -15.60 11.65
CA ASP A 184 -11.69 -16.44 12.33
C ASP A 184 -10.38 -15.66 12.58
N PRO A 185 -10.36 -14.76 13.58
CA PRO A 185 -9.17 -13.95 13.90
C PRO A 185 -7.95 -14.80 14.27
N THR A 186 -8.15 -16.02 14.76
CA THR A 186 -7.05 -16.92 15.12
C THR A 186 -6.36 -17.44 13.86
N ALA A 187 -7.13 -17.93 12.90
CA ALA A 187 -6.59 -18.35 11.60
C ALA A 187 -5.99 -17.15 10.84
N TRP A 188 -6.65 -15.99 10.88
CA TRP A 188 -6.17 -14.76 10.24
C TRP A 188 -4.76 -14.37 10.71
N LYS A 189 -4.54 -14.26 12.02
CA LYS A 189 -3.23 -13.88 12.59
C LYS A 189 -2.13 -14.88 12.23
N LYS A 190 -2.48 -16.17 12.28
CA LYS A 190 -1.56 -17.24 11.88
C LYS A 190 -1.22 -17.16 10.39
N TYR A 191 -2.21 -16.89 9.54
CA TYR A 191 -2.00 -16.76 8.11
C TYR A 191 -1.15 -15.53 7.77
N TRP A 192 -1.42 -14.37 8.35
CA TRP A 192 -0.59 -13.17 8.23
C TRP A 192 0.88 -13.47 8.57
N THR A 193 1.11 -14.11 9.72
CA THR A 193 2.45 -14.52 10.17
C THR A 193 3.14 -15.42 9.14
N ARG A 194 2.40 -16.34 8.50
CA ARG A 194 2.94 -17.21 7.45
C ARG A 194 3.33 -16.44 6.21
N ILE A 195 2.48 -15.52 5.73
CA ILE A 195 2.78 -14.68 4.56
C ILE A 195 4.06 -13.89 4.80
N VAL A 196 4.16 -13.20 5.94
CA VAL A 196 5.35 -12.43 6.32
C VAL A 196 6.59 -13.33 6.36
N THR A 197 6.48 -14.52 6.96
CA THR A 197 7.58 -15.49 7.02
C THR A 197 8.01 -15.96 5.64
N ALA A 198 7.06 -16.27 4.77
CA ALA A 198 7.30 -16.73 3.41
C ALA A 198 8.01 -15.65 2.59
N MET A 199 7.49 -14.43 2.58
CA MET A 199 8.12 -13.30 1.88
C MET A 199 9.51 -13.00 2.44
N ARG A 200 9.68 -12.98 3.77
CA ARG A 200 10.98 -12.74 4.42
C ARG A 200 12.01 -13.85 4.18
N SER A 201 11.58 -15.04 3.74
CA SER A 201 12.49 -16.14 3.40
C SER A 201 13.21 -15.95 2.07
N VAL A 202 12.72 -15.05 1.20
CA VAL A 202 13.32 -14.77 -0.11
C VAL A 202 14.62 -13.98 0.08
N PRO A 203 15.78 -14.46 -0.44
CA PRO A 203 17.05 -13.77 -0.29
C PRO A 203 17.06 -12.38 -0.96
N GLY A 204 17.62 -11.39 -0.27
CA GLY A 204 17.76 -10.02 -0.80
C GLY A 204 16.58 -9.11 -0.54
N GLN A 205 15.51 -9.61 0.08
CA GLN A 205 14.40 -8.77 0.52
C GLN A 205 14.74 -7.98 1.78
N GLU A 206 14.21 -6.76 1.86
CA GLU A 206 14.25 -5.85 3.01
C GLU A 206 12.84 -5.24 3.23
N PHE A 207 11.79 -6.01 2.96
CA PHE A 207 10.40 -5.54 3.03
C PHE A 207 10.01 -5.14 4.45
N ARG A 208 9.14 -4.14 4.53
CA ARG A 208 8.45 -3.75 5.77
C ARG A 208 6.98 -4.02 5.65
N PHE A 209 6.36 -4.55 6.70
CA PHE A 209 4.95 -4.91 6.72
C PHE A 209 4.13 -3.90 7.51
N ASP A 210 3.14 -3.34 6.83
CA ASP A 210 2.22 -2.34 7.38
C ASP A 210 0.88 -2.99 7.75
N PHE A 211 0.57 -3.01 9.04
CA PHE A 211 -0.71 -3.50 9.57
C PHE A 211 -1.72 -2.35 9.53
N ASN A 212 -2.66 -2.44 8.59
CA ASN A 212 -3.46 -1.29 8.17
C ASN A 212 -4.98 -1.55 8.27
N PRO A 213 -5.64 -1.21 9.39
CA PRO A 213 -7.09 -1.28 9.52
C PRO A 213 -7.80 -0.04 8.95
N SER A 214 -9.11 -0.13 8.76
CA SER A 214 -9.98 1.06 8.60
C SER A 214 -10.17 1.75 9.94
N ARG A 215 -10.28 3.09 9.92
CA ARG A 215 -10.56 3.89 11.11
C ARG A 215 -11.82 3.44 11.83
N GLY A 216 -11.71 3.34 13.16
CA GLY A 216 -12.81 3.01 14.03
C GLY A 216 -12.97 1.50 14.18
N ARG A 217 -14.10 1.08 14.76
CA ARG A 217 -14.38 -0.34 14.98
C ARG A 217 -14.67 -1.07 13.67
N ASP A 218 -15.39 -0.43 12.76
CA ASP A 218 -16.07 -1.09 11.63
C ASP A 218 -16.83 -2.35 12.10
N ALA A 219 -16.50 -3.55 11.61
CA ALA A 219 -17.18 -4.80 12.02
C ALA A 219 -16.59 -5.41 13.31
N VAL A 220 -15.26 -5.35 13.49
CA VAL A 220 -14.57 -5.90 14.68
C VAL A 220 -13.44 -4.98 15.16
N PRO A 221 -13.14 -4.90 16.47
CA PRO A 221 -11.97 -4.18 16.94
C PRO A 221 -10.68 -4.61 16.22
N TRP A 222 -10.05 -3.71 15.45
CA TRP A 222 -8.87 -4.07 14.67
C TRP A 222 -7.70 -4.58 15.55
N THR A 223 -7.63 -4.16 16.81
CA THR A 223 -6.62 -4.64 17.76
C THR A 223 -6.73 -6.14 18.04
N GLU A 224 -7.90 -6.75 17.90
CA GLU A 224 -8.08 -8.21 18.07
C GLU A 224 -7.41 -9.02 16.96
N CYS A 225 -7.21 -8.36 15.81
CA CYS A 225 -6.58 -8.90 14.61
C CYS A 225 -5.07 -8.68 14.59
N TYR A 226 -4.50 -7.91 15.51
CA TYR A 226 -3.07 -7.61 15.51
C TYR A 226 -2.23 -8.91 15.62
N PRO A 227 -1.35 -9.23 14.64
CA PRO A 227 -0.68 -10.53 14.57
C PRO A 227 0.57 -10.62 15.47
N GLY A 228 1.17 -9.49 15.86
CA GLY A 228 2.31 -9.44 16.76
C GLY A 228 3.43 -8.50 16.29
N ASP A 229 4.27 -8.07 17.24
CA ASP A 229 5.37 -7.12 17.01
C ASP A 229 6.51 -7.65 16.13
N ASP A 230 6.63 -8.97 16.02
CA ASP A 230 7.68 -9.66 15.28
C ASP A 230 7.43 -9.67 13.76
N VAL A 231 6.16 -9.56 13.36
CA VAL A 231 5.72 -9.61 11.96
C VAL A 231 5.12 -8.31 11.44
N VAL A 232 5.07 -7.27 12.27
CA VAL A 232 4.58 -5.93 11.90
C VAL A 232 5.67 -4.89 12.11
N ASP A 233 5.93 -4.09 11.09
CA ASP A 233 6.95 -3.03 11.13
C ASP A 233 6.31 -1.65 11.29
N ILE A 234 5.10 -1.45 10.76
CA ILE A 234 4.38 -0.17 10.72
C ILE A 234 2.91 -0.39 11.13
N ILE A 235 2.32 0.56 11.85
CA ILE A 235 0.89 0.57 12.19
C ILE A 235 0.18 1.62 11.33
N GLY A 236 -0.43 1.18 10.25
CA GLY A 236 -1.22 2.01 9.35
C GLY A 236 -2.62 2.31 9.86
N MET A 237 -3.33 3.10 9.07
CA MET A 237 -4.76 3.33 9.19
C MET A 237 -5.29 3.94 7.90
N ASP A 238 -6.39 3.39 7.40
CA ASP A 238 -7.16 4.01 6.32
C ASP A 238 -8.23 4.93 6.93
N SER A 239 -8.31 6.17 6.44
CA SER A 239 -9.23 7.16 7.01
C SER A 239 -9.87 8.06 5.96
N TYR A 240 -11.20 7.94 5.87
CA TYR A 240 -12.06 8.81 5.07
C TYR A 240 -12.94 9.70 5.94
N ASP A 241 -13.53 10.75 5.36
CA ASP A 241 -14.47 11.63 6.05
C ASP A 241 -15.88 11.01 6.18
N GLN A 242 -15.97 9.90 6.89
CA GLN A 242 -17.20 9.14 7.10
C GLN A 242 -17.34 8.64 8.55
N PRO A 243 -18.54 8.31 9.05
CA PRO A 243 -19.84 8.48 8.41
C PRO A 243 -20.24 9.97 8.26
N PRO A 244 -21.30 10.26 7.50
CA PRO A 244 -21.76 11.63 7.34
C PRO A 244 -22.07 12.33 8.67
N GLY A 245 -21.68 13.61 8.77
CA GLY A 245 -21.93 14.44 9.95
C GLY A 245 -21.00 14.23 11.15
N MET A 246 -20.08 13.27 11.10
CA MET A 246 -19.05 13.11 12.13
C MET A 246 -17.95 14.17 11.96
N SER A 247 -17.59 14.83 13.05
CA SER A 247 -16.51 15.81 13.10
C SER A 247 -15.13 15.15 13.13
N PHE A 248 -14.09 15.91 12.77
CA PHE A 248 -12.72 15.40 12.86
C PHE A 248 -12.32 15.02 14.29
N ASP A 249 -12.76 15.78 15.29
CA ASP A 249 -12.43 15.48 16.69
C ASP A 249 -13.11 14.18 17.16
N GLU A 250 -14.25 13.82 16.58
CA GLU A 250 -14.88 12.51 16.77
C GLU A 250 -14.09 11.40 16.07
N HIS A 251 -13.58 11.60 14.85
CA HIS A 251 -12.66 10.65 14.19
C HIS A 251 -11.40 10.35 15.03
N VAL A 252 -10.93 11.36 15.77
CA VAL A 252 -9.78 11.22 16.67
C VAL A 252 -10.13 10.43 17.92
N SER A 253 -11.26 10.77 18.56
CA SER A 253 -11.61 10.30 19.90
C SER A 253 -12.48 9.05 19.95
N GLU A 254 -13.07 8.63 18.83
CA GLU A 254 -13.87 7.42 18.79
C GLU A 254 -13.05 6.17 19.17
N PRO A 255 -13.71 5.11 19.68
CA PRO A 255 -13.06 3.83 19.89
C PRO A 255 -12.40 3.33 18.60
N TYR A 256 -11.13 2.94 18.70
CA TYR A 256 -10.35 2.44 17.56
C TYR A 256 -10.09 3.50 16.45
N GLY A 257 -10.31 4.78 16.75
CA GLY A 257 -10.06 5.93 15.86
C GLY A 257 -8.59 6.34 15.77
N LEU A 258 -8.34 7.57 15.26
CA LEU A 258 -6.98 8.05 14.97
C LEU A 258 -6.07 8.12 16.20
N GLN A 259 -6.59 8.58 17.35
CA GLN A 259 -5.76 8.62 18.56
C GLN A 259 -5.40 7.21 19.03
N LYS A 260 -6.33 6.25 18.90
CA LYS A 260 -6.07 4.88 19.30
C LYS A 260 -4.97 4.23 18.46
N GLN A 261 -4.89 4.54 17.16
CA GLN A 261 -3.77 4.11 16.30
C GLN A 261 -2.43 4.65 16.83
N VAL A 262 -2.35 5.95 17.08
CA VAL A 262 -1.13 6.60 17.58
C VAL A 262 -0.67 5.99 18.90
N ASP A 263 -1.59 5.84 19.85
CA ASP A 263 -1.29 5.30 21.16
C ASP A 263 -0.83 3.83 21.06
N PHE A 264 -1.50 3.04 20.22
CA PHE A 264 -1.15 1.63 20.00
C PHE A 264 0.22 1.50 19.32
N ALA A 265 0.51 2.30 18.30
CA ALA A 265 1.83 2.30 17.67
C ALA A 265 2.93 2.68 18.67
N ALA A 266 2.69 3.66 19.53
CA ALA A 266 3.62 4.06 20.58
C ALA A 266 3.85 2.94 21.62
N GLU A 267 2.78 2.26 22.05
CA GLU A 267 2.84 1.11 22.97
C GLU A 267 3.70 -0.03 22.39
N HIS A 268 3.59 -0.26 21.09
CA HIS A 268 4.31 -1.30 20.35
C HIS A 268 5.67 -0.85 19.79
N GLY A 269 6.07 0.41 20.03
CA GLY A 269 7.33 0.97 19.52
C GLY A 269 7.43 1.03 18.00
N LYS A 270 6.30 1.23 17.31
CA LYS A 270 6.18 1.24 15.84
C LYS A 270 5.94 2.66 15.32
N GLN A 271 6.31 2.89 14.06
CA GLN A 271 5.91 4.11 13.34
C GLN A 271 4.46 3.97 12.86
N ILE A 272 3.78 5.10 12.67
CA ILE A 272 2.45 5.15 12.04
C ILE A 272 2.56 5.49 10.55
N SER A 273 1.55 5.11 9.77
CA SER A 273 1.34 5.52 8.38
C SER A 273 -0.15 5.81 8.13
N TYR A 274 -0.43 6.43 6.98
CA TYR A 274 -1.78 6.55 6.44
C TYR A 274 -1.76 6.13 4.96
N PRO A 275 -1.80 4.81 4.68
CA PRO A 275 -1.77 4.29 3.32
C PRO A 275 -2.96 4.73 2.49
N GLU A 276 -4.09 5.03 3.12
CA GLU A 276 -5.25 5.55 2.42
C GLU A 276 -5.92 6.65 3.24
N TRP A 277 -6.12 7.82 2.63
CA TRP A 277 -7.03 8.82 3.17
C TRP A 277 -7.57 9.72 2.07
N GLY A 278 -8.74 10.31 2.32
CA GLY A 278 -9.37 11.21 1.36
C GLY A 278 -10.79 11.56 1.76
N LEU A 279 -11.54 12.06 0.79
CA LEU A 279 -12.97 12.36 0.92
C LEU A 279 -13.81 11.13 0.60
N PHE A 280 -15.08 11.11 0.97
CA PHE A 280 -16.00 10.06 0.62
C PHE A 280 -17.46 10.51 0.78
N ARG A 281 -18.07 10.29 1.94
CA ARG A 281 -19.53 10.41 2.13
C ARG A 281 -19.99 11.79 2.62
N ASN A 282 -19.05 12.70 2.90
CA ASN A 282 -19.36 14.08 3.31
C ASN A 282 -19.12 15.11 2.19
N GLY A 283 -18.86 14.66 0.96
CA GLY A 283 -18.67 15.52 -0.21
C GLY A 283 -17.41 16.40 -0.12
N ASP A 284 -17.47 17.59 -0.73
CA ASP A 284 -16.37 18.56 -0.69
C ASP A 284 -16.16 19.11 0.73
N ASN A 285 -15.22 18.48 1.46
CA ASN A 285 -14.99 18.70 2.89
C ASN A 285 -13.60 19.30 3.18
N PRO A 286 -13.41 20.62 3.00
CA PRO A 286 -12.14 21.30 3.22
C PRO A 286 -11.71 21.29 4.70
N VAL A 287 -12.64 21.09 5.63
CA VAL A 287 -12.33 21.00 7.07
C VAL A 287 -11.61 19.70 7.36
N TYR A 288 -12.14 18.56 6.92
CA TYR A 288 -11.47 17.27 7.09
C TYR A 288 -10.07 17.28 6.45
N MET A 289 -9.96 17.78 5.22
CA MET A 289 -8.70 17.89 4.49
C MET A 289 -7.63 18.65 5.29
N ARG A 290 -7.98 19.84 5.81
CA ARG A 290 -7.09 20.65 6.65
C ARG A 290 -6.66 19.91 7.91
N ARG A 291 -7.62 19.30 8.60
CA ARG A 291 -7.40 18.65 9.89
C ARG A 291 -6.57 17.37 9.78
N MET A 292 -6.75 16.57 8.73
CA MET A 292 -5.87 15.44 8.43
C MET A 292 -4.42 15.90 8.17
N LEU A 293 -4.22 16.96 7.38
CA LEU A 293 -2.88 17.50 7.12
C LEU A 293 -2.22 18.07 8.39
N GLU A 294 -2.98 18.75 9.26
CA GLU A 294 -2.52 19.20 10.58
C GLU A 294 -2.15 18.03 11.48
N TRP A 295 -2.98 16.98 11.51
CA TRP A 295 -2.75 15.76 12.27
C TRP A 295 -1.45 15.07 11.86
N MET A 296 -1.21 14.91 10.56
CA MET A 296 0.02 14.32 10.03
C MET A 296 1.23 15.22 10.26
N LYS A 297 1.08 16.55 10.21
CA LYS A 297 2.15 17.48 10.60
C LYS A 297 2.55 17.33 12.07
N GLN A 298 1.57 17.08 12.95
CA GLN A 298 1.79 16.87 14.38
C GLN A 298 2.46 15.52 14.66
N HIS A 299 1.92 14.44 14.10
CA HIS A 299 2.31 13.06 14.46
C HIS A 299 3.43 12.49 13.58
N LYS A 300 3.73 13.13 12.44
CA LYS A 300 4.83 12.80 11.53
C LYS A 300 4.85 11.30 11.18
N PRO A 301 3.81 10.80 10.49
CA PRO A 301 3.83 9.43 10.00
C PRO A 301 5.07 9.17 9.14
N LEU A 302 5.44 7.90 9.02
CA LEU A 302 6.50 7.49 8.10
C LEU A 302 6.14 7.92 6.67
N TYR A 303 4.90 7.65 6.29
CA TYR A 303 4.33 8.09 5.02
C TYR A 303 2.81 8.27 5.10
N HIS A 304 2.27 9.01 4.13
CA HIS A 304 0.84 9.04 3.86
C HIS A 304 0.55 9.19 2.36
N THR A 305 -0.60 8.69 1.93
CA THR A 305 -1.01 8.67 0.52
C THR A 305 -2.47 9.06 0.40
N ILE A 306 -2.75 10.10 -0.39
CA ILE A 306 -4.12 10.51 -0.69
C ILE A 306 -4.71 9.64 -1.81
N THR A 307 -5.94 9.20 -1.66
CA THR A 307 -6.66 8.48 -2.72
C THR A 307 -7.27 9.47 -3.71
N ASP A 308 -6.77 9.49 -4.95
CA ASP A 308 -7.13 10.53 -5.89
C ASP A 308 -7.91 10.03 -7.11
N TYR A 309 -9.21 9.79 -6.90
CA TYR A 309 -10.24 9.62 -7.93
C TYR A 309 -11.60 9.96 -7.31
N CYS A 310 -12.65 10.25 -8.08
CA CYS A 310 -13.95 10.59 -7.48
C CYS A 310 -14.59 9.40 -6.75
N PRO A 311 -15.19 9.60 -5.56
CA PRO A 311 -15.43 10.88 -4.89
C PRO A 311 -14.30 11.34 -3.94
N HIS A 312 -13.19 10.59 -3.86
CA HIS A 312 -12.17 10.72 -2.82
C HIS A 312 -11.14 11.83 -3.06
N GLY A 313 -10.81 12.03 -4.33
CA GLY A 313 -9.66 12.81 -4.76
C GLY A 313 -9.85 14.31 -4.69
N VAL A 314 -8.72 15.01 -4.84
CA VAL A 314 -8.64 16.47 -4.86
C VAL A 314 -8.06 17.01 -6.15
N TRP A 315 -7.47 16.16 -6.99
CA TRP A 315 -6.86 16.58 -8.24
C TRP A 315 -7.57 16.01 -9.47
N GLN A 316 -7.85 14.72 -9.50
CA GLN A 316 -8.60 14.02 -10.56
C GLN A 316 -10.11 14.10 -10.35
N CYS A 317 -10.57 14.67 -9.22
CA CYS A 317 -11.99 14.83 -8.94
C CYS A 317 -12.38 16.32 -8.89
N ASP A 318 -13.17 16.74 -9.87
CA ASP A 318 -13.64 18.12 -9.99
C ASP A 318 -14.77 18.46 -8.98
N ASP A 319 -15.38 17.46 -8.35
CA ASP A 319 -16.47 17.63 -7.39
C ASP A 319 -16.01 18.22 -6.04
N ASN A 320 -14.70 18.31 -5.79
CA ASN A 320 -14.11 18.69 -4.50
C ASN A 320 -13.30 20.02 -4.51
N PRO A 321 -13.76 21.12 -5.16
CA PRO A 321 -12.93 22.28 -5.45
C PRO A 321 -12.42 23.02 -4.20
N LYS A 322 -13.17 23.04 -3.09
CA LYS A 322 -12.71 23.71 -1.85
C LYS A 322 -11.63 22.89 -1.16
N SER A 323 -11.79 21.57 -1.14
CA SER A 323 -10.80 20.64 -0.58
C SER A 323 -9.52 20.64 -1.41
N SER A 324 -9.63 20.69 -2.74
CA SER A 324 -8.51 20.90 -3.66
C SER A 324 -7.72 22.16 -3.32
N LEU A 325 -8.41 23.28 -3.08
CA LEU A 325 -7.77 24.54 -2.70
C LEU A 325 -7.00 24.41 -1.38
N VAL A 326 -7.62 23.81 -0.35
CA VAL A 326 -6.98 23.60 0.96
C VAL A 326 -5.76 22.69 0.83
N PHE A 327 -5.91 21.54 0.18
CA PHE A 327 -4.84 20.57 0.00
C PHE A 327 -3.65 21.19 -0.71
N ARG A 328 -3.91 21.88 -1.82
CA ARG A 328 -2.88 22.57 -2.60
C ARG A 328 -2.22 23.69 -1.79
N GLN A 329 -2.97 24.56 -1.11
CA GLN A 329 -2.40 25.64 -0.30
C GLN A 329 -1.49 25.13 0.81
N MET A 330 -1.94 24.11 1.56
CA MET A 330 -1.19 23.58 2.70
C MET A 330 0.07 22.82 2.29
N LEU A 331 0.07 22.15 1.14
CA LEU A 331 1.23 21.41 0.64
C LEU A 331 2.16 22.27 -0.22
N TYR A 332 1.65 23.21 -1.00
CA TYR A 332 2.46 24.11 -1.81
C TYR A 332 3.05 25.27 -0.99
N GLY A 333 2.49 25.56 0.19
CA GLY A 333 2.98 26.66 1.04
C GLY A 333 2.59 28.05 0.54
N LEU A 334 1.48 28.15 -0.22
CA LEU A 334 0.87 29.44 -0.50
C LEU A 334 0.27 30.00 0.80
N GLU A 335 1.04 30.82 1.52
CA GLU A 335 0.46 32.15 1.74
C GLU A 335 0.25 32.72 0.34
N PRO A 336 -0.97 33.13 -0.05
CA PRO A 336 -1.12 33.80 -1.33
C PRO A 336 -0.13 34.97 -1.31
N GLU A 337 0.85 34.96 -2.22
CA GLU A 337 1.52 36.20 -2.59
C GLU A 337 0.40 37.09 -3.13
N ILE A 338 -0.14 37.93 -2.25
CA ILE A 338 -0.85 39.11 -2.69
C ILE A 338 0.24 39.85 -3.48
N PRO A 339 0.13 40.00 -4.81
CA PRO A 339 1.07 40.83 -5.52
C PRO A 339 1.07 42.18 -4.80
N GLU A 340 2.23 42.64 -4.33
CA GLU A 340 2.35 43.96 -3.73
C GLU A 340 1.69 44.95 -4.69
N ILE A 341 0.53 45.48 -4.28
CA ILE A 341 -0.11 46.55 -5.01
C ILE A 341 0.94 47.67 -5.00
N PRO A 342 1.44 48.14 -6.15
CA PRO A 342 2.43 49.21 -6.15
C PRO A 342 1.85 50.39 -5.38
N GLU A 343 2.60 50.89 -4.39
CA GLU A 343 2.21 52.06 -3.59
C GLU A 343 1.79 53.17 -4.55
N ILE A 344 0.49 53.52 -4.53
CA ILE A 344 -0.03 54.63 -5.31
C ILE A 344 0.56 55.90 -4.69
N PRO A 345 1.31 56.73 -5.43
CA PRO A 345 1.83 57.98 -4.89
C PRO A 345 0.65 58.88 -4.47
N GLU A 346 0.72 59.44 -3.26
CA GLU A 346 -0.31 60.32 -2.69
C GLU A 346 -0.61 61.49 -3.64
N ILE A 347 -1.77 61.42 -4.30
CA ILE A 347 -2.29 62.52 -5.12
C ILE A 347 -2.96 63.55 -4.19
N PRO A 348 -2.71 64.86 -4.36
CA PRO A 348 -3.39 65.88 -3.56
C PRO A 348 -4.89 65.84 -3.86
N VAL A 349 -5.71 65.80 -2.81
CA VAL A 349 -7.16 65.82 -2.93
C VAL A 349 -7.64 67.21 -3.38
N ASP A 350 -8.20 67.30 -4.58
CA ASP A 350 -8.98 68.47 -5.02
C ASP A 350 -10.38 68.45 -4.37
N PRO A 351 -10.97 69.63 -4.08
CA PRO A 351 -12.28 69.73 -3.47
C PRO A 351 -13.37 69.15 -4.39
N VAL A 352 -14.25 68.35 -3.79
CA VAL A 352 -15.30 67.61 -4.48
C VAL A 352 -16.41 68.56 -4.95
N ASP A 353 -16.67 68.60 -6.25
CA ASP A 353 -17.86 69.25 -6.81
C ASP A 353 -19.14 68.48 -6.45
N PRO A 354 -20.28 69.16 -6.27
CA PRO A 354 -21.55 68.51 -5.95
C PRO A 354 -22.00 67.60 -7.10
N VAL A 355 -22.41 66.39 -6.73
CA VAL A 355 -22.90 65.35 -7.65
C VAL A 355 -24.26 65.76 -8.24
N ASP A 356 -24.35 65.78 -9.57
CA ASP A 356 -25.63 65.90 -10.26
C ASP A 356 -26.48 64.64 -10.04
N PRO A 357 -27.82 64.77 -9.95
CA PRO A 357 -28.71 63.64 -9.78
C PRO A 357 -28.66 62.71 -11.00
N VAL A 358 -28.50 61.42 -10.73
CA VAL A 358 -28.55 60.35 -11.74
C VAL A 358 -29.95 60.18 -12.31
N ASP A 359 -30.05 60.20 -13.63
CA ASP A 359 -31.28 59.82 -14.35
C ASP A 359 -31.63 58.34 -14.11
N PRO A 360 -32.93 58.00 -13.99
CA PRO A 360 -33.35 56.62 -13.81
C PRO A 360 -33.02 55.79 -15.05
N VAL A 361 -32.43 54.61 -14.83
CA VAL A 361 -32.17 53.61 -15.87
C VAL A 361 -33.48 52.98 -16.35
N ASP A 362 -33.65 52.91 -17.67
CA ASP A 362 -34.77 52.20 -18.29
C ASP A 362 -34.70 50.69 -17.98
N PRO A 363 -35.84 50.03 -17.70
CA PRO A 363 -35.87 48.60 -17.44
C PRO A 363 -35.51 47.82 -18.71
N VAL A 364 -34.66 46.80 -18.52
CA VAL A 364 -34.25 45.88 -19.59
C VAL A 364 -35.40 44.91 -19.88
N ASP A 365 -35.74 44.72 -21.16
CA ASP A 365 -36.75 43.76 -21.58
C ASP A 365 -36.35 42.32 -21.17
N PRO A 366 -37.28 41.50 -20.66
CA PRO A 366 -37.00 40.11 -20.32
C PRO A 366 -36.69 39.29 -21.57
N VAL A 367 -35.66 38.46 -21.48
CA VAL A 367 -35.27 37.52 -22.53
C VAL A 367 -36.30 36.38 -22.60
N ASP A 368 -36.75 36.05 -23.81
CA ASP A 368 -37.70 34.94 -24.02
C ASP A 368 -37.12 33.60 -23.54
N PRO A 369 -37.91 32.76 -22.84
CA PRO A 369 -37.45 31.44 -22.41
C PRO A 369 -37.21 30.53 -23.62
N ILE A 370 -36.11 29.77 -23.55
CA ILE A 370 -35.79 28.75 -24.55
C ILE A 370 -36.73 27.55 -24.34
N ASP A 371 -37.35 27.07 -25.43
CA ASP A 371 -38.24 25.91 -25.38
C ASP A 371 -37.51 24.66 -24.84
N PRO A 372 -38.14 23.89 -23.94
CA PRO A 372 -37.57 22.65 -23.45
C PRO A 372 -37.46 21.62 -24.59
N VAL A 373 -36.32 20.94 -24.66
CA VAL A 373 -36.13 19.78 -25.54
C VAL A 373 -37.05 18.64 -25.10
N ASP A 374 -37.73 18.02 -26.07
CA ASP A 374 -38.61 16.88 -25.83
C ASP A 374 -37.84 15.71 -25.19
N PRO A 375 -38.40 15.06 -24.15
CA PRO A 375 -37.80 13.88 -23.56
C PRO A 375 -37.79 12.73 -24.56
N VAL A 376 -36.66 12.03 -24.65
CA VAL A 376 -36.55 10.77 -25.39
C VAL A 376 -37.41 9.70 -24.73
N ASP A 377 -38.18 8.98 -25.55
CA ASP A 377 -39.05 7.90 -25.09
C ASP A 377 -38.24 6.81 -24.35
N PRO A 378 -38.72 6.33 -23.19
CA PRO A 378 -38.08 5.24 -22.49
C PRO A 378 -38.13 3.96 -23.32
N VAL A 379 -36.99 3.26 -23.38
CA VAL A 379 -36.94 1.91 -23.97
C VAL A 379 -37.78 0.95 -23.12
N ASP A 380 -38.55 0.09 -23.79
CA ASP A 380 -39.39 -0.91 -23.11
C ASP A 380 -38.53 -1.83 -22.23
N PRO A 381 -38.96 -2.10 -20.98
CA PRO A 381 -38.27 -3.05 -20.12
C PRO A 381 -38.30 -4.45 -20.75
N VAL A 382 -37.15 -5.13 -20.74
CA VAL A 382 -37.09 -6.57 -21.03
C VAL A 382 -37.85 -7.34 -19.95
N ASP A 383 -38.70 -8.30 -20.37
CA ASP A 383 -39.46 -9.14 -19.46
C ASP A 383 -38.53 -9.89 -18.48
N PRO A 384 -38.85 -9.91 -17.17
CA PRO A 384 -38.07 -10.67 -16.21
C PRO A 384 -38.16 -12.17 -16.51
N VAL A 385 -37.01 -12.84 -16.44
CA VAL A 385 -36.95 -14.31 -16.49
C VAL A 385 -37.65 -14.89 -15.26
N ASP A 386 -38.47 -15.92 -15.47
CA ASP A 386 -39.20 -16.59 -14.39
C ASP A 386 -38.23 -17.15 -13.34
N PRO A 387 -38.51 -16.96 -12.04
CA PRO A 387 -37.69 -17.50 -10.97
C PRO A 387 -37.73 -19.04 -11.01
N VAL A 388 -36.57 -19.65 -10.82
CA VAL A 388 -36.47 -21.10 -10.61
C VAL A 388 -37.10 -21.48 -9.27
N ASP A 389 -37.90 -22.55 -9.25
CA ASP A 389 -38.57 -23.02 -8.04
C ASP A 389 -37.54 -23.34 -6.93
N PRO A 390 -37.79 -22.90 -5.68
CA PRO A 390 -36.92 -23.22 -4.56
C PRO A 390 -36.92 -24.73 -4.30
N VAL A 391 -35.73 -25.27 -4.03
CA VAL A 391 -35.57 -26.65 -3.55
C VAL A 391 -36.16 -26.78 -2.14
N ASP A 392 -36.90 -27.87 -1.91
CA ASP A 392 -37.53 -28.15 -0.62
C ASP A 392 -36.49 -28.21 0.51
N PRO A 393 -36.75 -27.58 1.68
CA PRO A 393 -35.88 -27.65 2.82
C PRO A 393 -35.82 -29.08 3.38
N VAL A 394 -34.60 -29.53 3.71
CA VAL A 394 -34.39 -30.77 4.45
C VAL A 394 -34.89 -30.63 5.90
N ASP A 395 -35.65 -31.62 6.37
CA ASP A 395 -36.21 -31.64 7.73
C ASP A 395 -35.09 -31.53 8.80
N PRO A 396 -35.28 -30.69 9.84
CA PRO A 396 -34.34 -30.59 10.94
C PRO A 396 -34.29 -31.88 11.75
N VAL A 397 -33.08 -32.27 12.17
CA VAL A 397 -32.87 -33.38 13.09
C VAL A 397 -33.34 -33.00 14.51
N ASP A 398 -34.03 -33.93 15.17
CA ASP A 398 -34.57 -33.72 16.51
C ASP A 398 -33.46 -33.40 17.54
N PRO A 399 -33.67 -32.43 18.44
CA PRO A 399 -32.71 -32.09 19.50
C PRO A 399 -32.60 -33.23 20.52
N VAL A 400 -31.38 -33.47 20.99
CA VAL A 400 -31.10 -34.41 22.08
C VAL A 400 -31.54 -33.82 23.42
N ASP A 401 -32.16 -34.65 24.27
CA ASP A 401 -32.66 -34.25 25.58
C ASP A 401 -31.54 -33.74 26.52
N PRO A 402 -31.79 -32.67 27.29
CA PRO A 402 -30.83 -32.13 28.25
C PRO A 402 -30.64 -33.07 29.45
N VAL A 403 -29.39 -33.18 29.91
CA VAL A 403 -29.03 -33.92 31.13
C VAL A 403 -29.43 -33.15 32.39
N ASP A 404 -30.01 -33.85 33.36
CA ASP A 404 -30.50 -33.30 34.63
C ASP A 404 -29.35 -32.72 35.49
N PRO A 405 -29.54 -31.54 36.13
CA PRO A 405 -28.54 -30.97 37.02
C PRO A 405 -28.47 -31.72 38.36
N THR A 406 -27.25 -31.91 38.87
CA THR A 406 -27.01 -32.50 40.19
C THR A 406 -27.30 -31.52 41.33
N ASP A 407 -27.87 -32.03 42.42
CA ASP A 407 -28.34 -31.32 43.62
C ASP A 407 -27.22 -30.56 44.37
N PRO A 408 -27.47 -29.36 44.93
CA PRO A 408 -26.50 -28.62 45.72
C PRO A 408 -26.35 -29.21 47.14
N THR A 409 -25.15 -29.07 47.71
CA THR A 409 -24.83 -29.53 49.07
C THR A 409 -25.18 -28.48 50.13
N ASP A 410 -25.61 -28.96 51.32
CA ASP A 410 -26.12 -28.17 52.45
C ASP A 410 -25.06 -27.22 53.09
N PRO A 411 -25.49 -26.08 53.67
CA PRO A 411 -24.60 -25.12 54.33
C PRO A 411 -24.30 -25.49 55.80
N VAL A 412 -23.06 -25.22 56.23
CA VAL A 412 -22.58 -25.47 57.62
C VAL A 412 -22.87 -24.28 58.54
N GLU A 413 -23.35 -24.55 59.76
CA GLU A 413 -23.69 -23.56 60.80
C GLU A 413 -22.48 -22.81 61.42
N PRO A 414 -22.68 -21.60 61.98
CA PRO A 414 -21.60 -20.78 62.55
C PRO A 414 -21.42 -20.97 64.06
N THR A 415 -20.17 -20.95 64.53
CA THR A 415 -19.83 -20.79 65.96
C THR A 415 -19.03 -19.51 66.20
N ASP A 416 -19.46 -18.72 67.18
CA ASP A 416 -18.86 -17.45 67.65
C ASP A 416 -18.02 -17.68 68.95
N PRO A 417 -17.37 -16.68 69.61
CA PRO A 417 -15.92 -16.48 69.54
C PRO A 417 -15.19 -16.49 70.91
N THR A 418 -13.89 -16.78 70.94
CA THR A 418 -12.98 -16.28 72.02
C THR A 418 -11.52 -16.14 71.57
N VAL A 419 -10.99 -14.93 71.81
CA VAL A 419 -9.60 -14.37 71.73
C VAL A 419 -8.73 -14.91 72.91
N PRO A 420 -7.37 -14.81 73.03
CA PRO A 420 -6.34 -14.12 72.22
C PRO A 420 -5.11 -14.95 71.76
N VAL A 421 -4.40 -14.34 70.81
CA VAL A 421 -3.14 -14.72 70.16
C VAL A 421 -1.93 -14.78 71.13
N PRO A 422 -0.96 -15.68 70.90
CA PRO A 422 0.43 -15.25 70.89
C PRO A 422 1.23 -15.74 69.66
N LYS A 423 1.93 -14.76 69.07
CA LYS A 423 3.16 -14.77 68.23
C LYS A 423 3.45 -15.98 67.30
N PRO A 424 3.56 -15.78 65.97
CA PRO A 424 3.95 -16.85 65.06
C PRO A 424 5.46 -17.16 65.16
N GLU A 425 5.75 -18.43 65.42
CA GLU A 425 7.04 -19.10 65.20
C GLU A 425 7.31 -19.31 63.70
N PRO A 426 8.59 -19.47 63.28
CA PRO A 426 8.97 -19.44 61.87
C PRO A 426 8.42 -20.65 61.09
N LYS A 427 7.93 -20.36 59.88
CA LYS A 427 7.44 -21.37 58.92
C LYS A 427 8.49 -22.47 58.69
N PRO A 428 8.09 -23.76 58.72
CA PRO A 428 8.96 -24.84 58.28
C PRO A 428 9.23 -24.74 56.77
N GLU A 429 10.47 -25.02 56.39
CA GLU A 429 10.94 -25.07 55.01
C GLU A 429 10.11 -26.06 54.18
N PRO A 430 9.82 -25.75 52.90
CA PRO A 430 9.13 -26.66 52.01
C PRO A 430 9.97 -27.92 51.78
N LYS A 431 9.32 -29.09 51.92
CA LYS A 431 9.87 -30.38 51.52
C LYS A 431 10.32 -30.34 50.05
N PRO A 432 11.44 -31.01 49.70
CA PRO A 432 11.95 -31.05 48.34
C PRO A 432 10.96 -31.76 47.40
N GLU A 433 10.74 -31.16 46.24
CA GLU A 433 10.00 -31.75 45.13
C GLU A 433 10.63 -33.09 44.70
N PRO A 434 9.82 -34.06 44.21
CA PRO A 434 10.36 -35.31 43.71
C PRO A 434 11.21 -35.05 42.47
N LYS A 435 12.43 -35.61 42.47
CA LYS A 435 13.32 -35.62 41.31
C LYS A 435 12.60 -36.22 40.08
N PRO A 436 12.76 -35.63 38.88
CA PRO A 436 12.25 -36.23 37.65
C PRO A 436 12.92 -37.57 37.39
N GLU A 437 12.11 -38.56 37.02
CA GLU A 437 12.59 -39.86 36.53
C GLU A 437 13.50 -39.68 35.32
N PRO A 438 14.58 -40.47 35.20
CA PRO A 438 15.48 -40.39 34.06
C PRO A 438 14.77 -40.84 32.78
N LYS A 439 14.74 -39.95 31.78
CA LYS A 439 14.38 -40.32 30.40
C LYS A 439 15.24 -41.51 29.94
N PRO A 440 14.67 -42.51 29.26
CA PRO A 440 15.46 -43.57 28.65
C PRO A 440 16.43 -42.98 27.62
N GLU A 441 17.70 -43.35 27.72
CA GLU A 441 18.75 -43.00 26.75
C GLU A 441 18.35 -43.47 25.34
N PRO A 442 18.57 -42.63 24.30
CA PRO A 442 18.36 -43.07 22.92
C PRO A 442 19.38 -44.15 22.57
N LYS A 443 18.89 -45.30 22.11
CA LYS A 443 19.72 -46.35 21.50
C LYS A 443 20.55 -45.75 20.36
N PRO A 444 21.80 -46.21 20.15
CA PRO A 444 22.60 -45.79 19.01
C PRO A 444 21.86 -46.09 17.70
N GLU A 445 21.71 -45.09 16.84
CA GLU A 445 21.24 -45.26 15.48
C GLU A 445 22.15 -46.25 14.73
N PRO A 446 21.60 -47.22 13.99
CA PRO A 446 22.40 -48.04 13.09
C PRO A 446 23.01 -47.13 12.01
N LYS A 447 24.33 -47.22 11.84
CA LYS A 447 25.07 -46.59 10.75
C LYS A 447 24.37 -46.91 9.41
N PRO A 448 24.20 -45.93 8.51
CA PRO A 448 23.71 -46.20 7.17
C PRO A 448 24.63 -47.19 6.46
N GLU A 449 24.09 -48.33 6.04
CA GLU A 449 24.77 -49.17 5.06
C GLU A 449 24.97 -48.37 3.76
N PRO A 450 26.12 -48.53 3.07
CA PRO A 450 26.33 -47.86 1.81
C PRO A 450 25.29 -48.33 0.79
N LYS A 451 24.53 -47.37 0.23
CA LYS A 451 23.63 -47.61 -0.91
C LYS A 451 24.41 -48.37 -2.00
N PRO A 452 23.80 -49.40 -2.62
CA PRO A 452 24.36 -49.99 -3.83
C PRO A 452 24.59 -48.90 -4.87
N GLU A 453 25.80 -48.83 -5.43
CA GLU A 453 26.07 -48.01 -6.61
C GLU A 453 25.05 -48.34 -7.70
N PRO A 454 24.43 -47.34 -8.34
CA PRO A 454 23.56 -47.60 -9.47
C PRO A 454 24.39 -48.27 -10.57
N LYS A 455 24.01 -49.49 -10.95
CA LYS A 455 24.53 -50.12 -12.16
C LYS A 455 24.32 -49.16 -13.34
N PRO A 456 25.28 -49.08 -14.27
CA PRO A 456 25.11 -48.27 -15.47
C PRO A 456 23.81 -48.68 -16.17
N GLU A 457 22.91 -47.73 -16.38
CA GLU A 457 21.79 -47.93 -17.29
C GLU A 457 22.35 -48.36 -18.65
N PRO A 458 21.75 -49.36 -19.32
CA PRO A 458 22.13 -49.68 -20.69
C PRO A 458 21.90 -48.43 -21.54
N LYS A 459 22.95 -48.01 -22.25
CA LYS A 459 22.87 -46.97 -23.28
C LYS A 459 21.62 -47.21 -24.12
N PRO A 460 20.79 -46.19 -24.38
CA PRO A 460 19.76 -46.29 -25.39
C PRO A 460 20.42 -46.75 -26.70
N GLU A 461 19.98 -47.88 -27.23
CA GLU A 461 20.32 -48.24 -28.60
C GLU A 461 19.90 -47.06 -29.51
N PRO A 462 20.72 -46.69 -30.50
CA PRO A 462 20.36 -45.63 -31.42
C PRO A 462 19.07 -46.04 -32.13
N LYS A 463 17.99 -45.29 -31.89
CA LYS A 463 16.80 -45.34 -32.75
C LYS A 463 17.27 -45.14 -34.20
N PRO A 464 16.78 -45.94 -35.15
CA PRO A 464 17.11 -45.75 -36.55
C PRO A 464 16.78 -44.31 -36.95
N GLU A 465 17.74 -43.65 -37.59
CA GLU A 465 17.55 -42.33 -38.19
C GLU A 465 16.25 -42.34 -39.02
N PRO A 466 15.35 -41.36 -38.82
CA PRO A 466 14.26 -41.16 -39.74
C PRO A 466 14.87 -40.90 -41.12
N LYS A 467 14.50 -41.73 -42.11
CA LYS A 467 14.81 -41.43 -43.51
C LYS A 467 14.36 -40.00 -43.81
N PRO A 468 15.14 -39.22 -44.59
CA PRO A 468 14.72 -37.88 -44.99
C PRO A 468 13.37 -37.98 -45.69
N GLU A 469 12.34 -37.35 -45.10
CA GLU A 469 11.11 -37.08 -45.83
C GLU A 469 11.45 -36.13 -46.99
N PRO A 470 10.85 -36.35 -48.18
CA PRO A 470 11.10 -35.50 -49.33
C PRO A 470 10.69 -34.06 -49.01
N LYS A 471 11.63 -33.12 -49.23
CA LYS A 471 11.37 -31.68 -49.16
C LYS A 471 10.09 -31.35 -49.94
N PRO A 472 9.12 -30.63 -49.35
CA PRO A 472 8.05 -30.01 -50.11
C PRO A 472 8.66 -29.06 -51.15
N GLU A 473 8.26 -29.21 -52.41
CA GLU A 473 8.60 -28.25 -53.46
C GLU A 473 8.13 -26.85 -53.06
N PRO A 474 8.94 -25.81 -53.30
CA PRO A 474 8.55 -24.44 -53.00
C PRO A 474 7.34 -24.05 -53.86
N LYS A 475 6.24 -23.68 -53.21
CA LYS A 475 5.12 -23.01 -53.87
C LYS A 475 5.62 -21.71 -54.52
N PRO A 476 5.12 -21.34 -55.71
CA PRO A 476 5.53 -20.10 -56.37
C PRO A 476 5.19 -18.89 -55.51
N GLU A 477 6.16 -17.98 -55.34
CA GLU A 477 5.93 -16.67 -54.72
C GLU A 477 4.84 -15.91 -55.51
N PRO A 478 3.84 -15.32 -54.83
CA PRO A 478 2.89 -14.43 -55.49
C PRO A 478 3.62 -13.16 -55.95
N LYS A 479 3.34 -12.74 -57.19
CA LYS A 479 3.88 -11.49 -57.76
C LYS A 479 3.55 -10.31 -56.85
N PRO A 480 4.49 -9.37 -56.64
CA PRO A 480 4.22 -8.17 -55.85
C PRO A 480 3.11 -7.35 -56.50
N GLU A 481 2.04 -7.13 -55.73
CA GLU A 481 0.99 -6.18 -56.08
C GLU A 481 1.55 -4.75 -56.11
N PRO A 482 1.04 -3.88 -57.00
CA PRO A 482 1.49 -2.50 -57.09
C PRO A 482 1.19 -1.76 -55.78
N LYS A 483 2.21 -1.15 -55.17
CA LYS A 483 2.07 -0.36 -53.94
C LYS A 483 1.09 0.81 -54.18
N PRO A 484 0.07 1.01 -53.33
CA PRO A 484 -0.82 2.15 -53.42
C PRO A 484 -0.09 3.46 -53.10
N ASP A 485 -0.46 4.55 -53.78
CA ASP A 485 0.07 5.89 -53.54
C ASP A 485 -0.57 6.46 -52.26
N CYS A 486 0.22 6.69 -51.20
CA CYS A 486 -0.30 7.06 -49.88
C CYS A 486 0.55 8.10 -49.15
N TRP A 487 -0.05 8.76 -48.15
CA TRP A 487 0.67 9.57 -47.17
C TRP A 487 1.17 8.67 -46.04
N THR A 488 2.45 8.77 -45.72
CA THR A 488 3.04 8.07 -44.58
C THR A 488 2.88 8.93 -43.33
N VAL A 489 2.13 8.43 -42.35
CA VAL A 489 2.02 9.07 -41.04
C VAL A 489 3.08 8.48 -40.13
N ASN A 490 4.00 9.33 -39.65
CA ASN A 490 5.01 8.93 -38.68
C ASN A 490 4.41 8.97 -37.29
N LEU A 491 4.27 7.80 -36.66
CA LEU A 491 3.62 7.64 -35.35
C LEU A 491 4.64 7.51 -34.20
N GLY A 492 5.93 7.72 -34.51
CA GLY A 492 7.02 7.48 -33.58
C GLY A 492 7.43 6.01 -33.54
N SER A 493 8.72 5.77 -33.33
CA SER A 493 9.37 4.46 -33.46
C SER A 493 8.80 3.36 -32.54
N TRP A 494 8.22 3.76 -31.41
CA TRP A 494 7.62 2.82 -30.46
C TRP A 494 6.28 2.25 -30.96
N VAL A 495 5.42 3.08 -31.55
CA VAL A 495 4.13 2.64 -32.11
C VAL A 495 4.34 1.81 -33.37
N GLU A 496 5.28 2.21 -34.22
CA GLU A 496 5.59 1.53 -35.49
C GLU A 496 6.19 0.13 -35.29
N SER A 497 6.87 -0.12 -34.16
CA SER A 497 7.35 -1.44 -33.76
C SER A 497 6.20 -2.42 -33.46
N TRP A 498 5.06 -1.93 -32.99
CA TRP A 498 3.92 -2.77 -32.63
C TRP A 498 3.04 -3.11 -33.83
N ILE A 499 2.93 -2.20 -34.80
CA ILE A 499 2.05 -2.35 -35.97
C ILE A 499 2.79 -2.74 -37.26
N GLY A 500 4.11 -2.98 -37.19
CA GLY A 500 4.91 -3.49 -38.31
C GLY A 500 5.37 -2.43 -39.33
N GLY A 501 5.35 -1.15 -38.96
CA GLY A 501 5.81 -0.02 -39.78
C GLY A 501 4.87 1.19 -39.75
N PRO A 502 5.24 2.29 -40.42
CA PRO A 502 4.42 3.49 -40.47
C PRO A 502 3.11 3.26 -41.24
N VAL A 503 2.05 3.94 -40.79
CA VAL A 503 0.70 3.78 -41.36
C VAL A 503 0.60 4.51 -42.70
N CYS A 504 0.07 3.81 -43.70
CA CYS A 504 -0.13 4.29 -45.07
C CYS A 504 -1.61 4.67 -45.25
N VAL A 505 -1.89 5.98 -45.38
CA VAL A 505 -3.25 6.49 -45.62
C VAL A 505 -3.43 6.78 -47.12
N PRO A 506 -4.33 6.07 -47.84
CA PRO A 506 -4.54 6.26 -49.27
C PRO A 506 -4.93 7.71 -49.61
N LYS A 507 -4.29 8.33 -50.60
CA LYS A 507 -4.51 9.76 -50.93
C LYS A 507 -5.94 10.05 -51.40
N ASP A 508 -6.64 9.03 -51.85
CA ASP A 508 -7.95 9.07 -52.50
C ASP A 508 -9.13 8.97 -51.51
N SER A 509 -8.85 8.78 -50.21
CA SER A 509 -9.84 8.72 -49.13
C SER A 509 -10.51 10.07 -48.79
N TRP A 510 -10.08 11.16 -49.43
CA TRP A 510 -10.64 12.51 -49.26
C TRP A 510 -11.44 12.94 -50.48
N LYS A 511 -12.48 12.17 -50.82
CA LYS A 511 -13.56 12.65 -51.68
C LYS A 511 -14.91 12.39 -51.05
N ASP A 512 -15.51 13.51 -50.69
CA ASP A 512 -16.91 13.78 -50.37
C ASP A 512 -17.44 13.18 -49.06
N GLU A 513 -18.09 14.05 -48.28
CA GLU A 513 -18.66 13.87 -46.94
C GLU A 513 -19.15 12.44 -46.65
N VAL A 514 -18.47 11.73 -45.75
CA VAL A 514 -19.05 10.57 -45.07
C VAL A 514 -18.71 10.65 -43.59
N ASP A 515 -19.77 10.69 -42.80
CA ASP A 515 -19.79 10.60 -41.34
C ASP A 515 -18.99 9.37 -40.89
N LEU A 516 -17.84 9.59 -40.25
CA LEU A 516 -16.98 8.50 -39.79
C LEU A 516 -17.56 7.91 -38.51
N ASP A 517 -18.41 6.90 -38.64
CA ASP A 517 -18.72 5.99 -37.52
C ASP A 517 -17.45 5.20 -37.18
N TRP A 518 -16.83 5.57 -36.07
CA TRP A 518 -15.60 4.96 -35.54
C TRP A 518 -15.74 3.45 -35.31
N LYS A 519 -16.97 2.93 -35.20
CA LYS A 519 -17.23 1.49 -35.03
C LYS A 519 -16.91 0.67 -36.28
N ASP A 520 -17.01 1.26 -37.47
CA ASP A 520 -16.69 0.54 -38.70
C ASP A 520 -15.19 0.56 -39.04
N ALA A 521 -14.44 1.54 -38.53
CA ALA A 521 -12.97 1.57 -38.65
C ALA A 521 -12.26 0.49 -37.80
N LEU A 522 -12.95 -0.08 -36.80
CA LEU A 522 -12.40 -1.09 -35.89
C LEU A 522 -12.75 -2.54 -36.26
N LYS A 523 -13.64 -2.75 -37.25
CA LYS A 523 -13.96 -4.11 -37.72
C LYS A 523 -12.83 -4.65 -38.59
N GLY A 524 -11.94 -5.39 -37.95
CA GLY A 524 -10.84 -6.11 -38.61
C GLY A 524 -9.55 -6.16 -37.80
N VAL A 525 -9.46 -5.41 -36.69
CA VAL A 525 -8.24 -5.30 -35.88
C VAL A 525 -8.29 -6.16 -34.60
N TRP A 526 -9.43 -6.76 -34.25
CA TRP A 526 -9.54 -7.62 -33.06
C TRP A 526 -10.46 -8.82 -33.28
N PRO A 527 -10.01 -10.07 -33.06
CA PRO A 527 -10.89 -11.17 -32.71
C PRO A 527 -11.00 -11.20 -31.18
N PHE A 528 -12.17 -10.89 -30.64
CA PHE A 528 -12.87 -11.51 -29.49
C PHE A 528 -14.06 -10.65 -29.09
#